data_AF-A0A1C5XCV0-F1
#
_entry.id   AF-A0A1C5XCV0-F1
#
_cell.length_a   1.000
_cell.length_b   1.000
_cell.length_c   1.000
_cell.angle_alpha   90.00
_cell.angle_beta   90.00
_cell.angle_gamma   90.00
#
_symmetry.space_group_name_H-M   'P 1'
#
loop_
_entity.id
_entity.type
_entity.pdbx_description
1 polymer ?
#
loop_
_entity_poly.entity_id
_entity_poly.type
_entity_poly.pdbx_seq_one_letter_code
_entity_poly.pdbx_strand_id
1 'polypeptide(L)'
;MKMKSKSIKSKKANENNIPNMIAFGFIRAFLTEKNYSDLREEYFIGDLSKAQVNQVMSDIKWLFKNYKGLNVMTIEDVDGNLSKFIL
;
A
#
# COMPACT_ATOMS: atom_id res chain seq x y z
N MET A 1 6.02 5.50 7.29
CA MET A 1 5.94 4.99 5.92
C MET A 1 6.86 5.79 5.00
N LYS A 2 7.73 5.08 4.32
CA LYS A 2 8.77 5.58 3.42
C LYS A 2 8.49 5.00 2.04
N MET A 3 8.45 5.85 1.04
CA MET A 3 8.49 5.41 -0.34
C MET A 3 9.93 5.48 -0.82
N LYS A 4 10.46 4.34 -1.26
CA LYS A 4 11.75 4.26 -1.95
C LYS A 4 11.49 4.09 -3.43
N SER A 5 11.80 5.10 -4.22
CA SER A 5 11.72 5.04 -5.67
C SER A 5 13.10 4.87 -6.28
N LYS A 6 13.24 3.95 -7.23
CA LYS A 6 14.48 3.70 -7.96
C LYS A 6 14.18 3.68 -9.45
N SER A 7 14.79 4.60 -10.19
CA SER A 7 14.74 4.54 -11.64
C SER A 7 15.66 3.46 -12.18
N ILE A 8 15.28 2.82 -13.29
CA ILE A 8 16.10 1.83 -13.99
C ILE A 8 17.49 2.39 -14.36
N LYS A 9 17.56 3.68 -14.71
CA LYS A 9 18.82 4.34 -15.12
C LYS A 9 19.68 4.80 -13.94
N SER A 10 19.15 4.75 -12.71
CA SER A 10 19.83 5.26 -11.51
C SER A 10 20.28 4.15 -10.56
N LYS A 11 21.54 4.22 -10.11
CA LYS A 11 22.03 3.37 -9.01
C LYS A 11 21.52 3.82 -7.63
N LYS A 12 21.03 5.07 -7.49
CA LYS A 12 20.55 5.63 -6.23
C LYS A 12 19.02 5.62 -6.16
N ALA A 13 18.48 5.15 -5.03
CA ALA A 13 17.06 5.23 -4.72
C ALA A 13 16.77 6.52 -3.94
N ASN A 14 15.68 7.21 -4.29
CA ASN A 14 15.17 8.36 -3.55
C ASN A 14 14.24 7.87 -2.45
N GLU A 15 14.33 8.48 -1.27
CA GLU A 15 13.50 8.14 -0.12
C GLU A 15 12.64 9.34 0.25
N ASN A 16 11.32 9.19 0.10
CA ASN A 16 10.35 10.20 0.48
C ASN A 16 9.50 9.68 1.65
N ASN A 17 9.30 10.51 2.67
CA ASN A 17 8.31 10.21 3.70
C ASN A 17 6.92 10.44 3.13
N ILE A 18 6.12 9.38 3.06
CA ILE A 18 4.72 9.51 2.68
C ILE A 18 3.89 9.76 3.94
N PRO A 19 3.03 10.79 3.95
CA PRO A 19 2.06 10.99 5.02
C PRO A 19 1.22 9.73 5.21
N ASN A 20 1.20 9.18 6.42
CA ASN A 20 0.44 7.98 6.77
C ASN A 20 -1.04 8.08 6.36
N MET A 21 -1.62 9.30 6.38
CA MET A 21 -2.98 9.58 5.92
C MET A 21 -3.23 9.15 4.47
N ILE A 22 -2.28 9.41 3.56
CA ILE A 22 -2.39 9.06 2.14
C ILE A 22 -2.38 7.53 1.98
N ALA A 23 -1.49 6.86 2.70
CA ALA A 23 -1.38 5.40 2.68
C ALA A 23 -2.66 4.70 3.16
N PHE A 24 -3.16 5.11 4.33
CA PHE A 24 -4.38 4.56 4.90
C PHE A 24 -5.60 4.91 4.04
N GLY A 25 -5.58 6.07 3.36
CA GLY A 25 -6.59 6.44 2.38
C GLY A 25 -6.62 5.48 1.20
N PHE A 26 -5.46 5.21 0.59
CA PHE A 26 -5.34 4.28 -0.53
C PHE A 26 -5.79 2.85 -0.16
N ILE A 27 -5.34 2.33 0.99
CA ILE A 27 -5.73 0.99 1.46
C ILE A 27 -7.25 0.92 1.67
N ARG A 28 -7.84 1.95 2.27
CA ARG A 28 -9.30 1.99 2.46
C ARG A 28 -10.03 2.03 1.13
N ALA A 29 -9.57 2.85 0.17
CA ALA A 29 -10.12 2.91 -1.18
C ALA A 29 -10.05 1.55 -1.87
N PHE A 30 -8.90 0.88 -1.81
CA PHE A 30 -8.72 -0.48 -2.32
C PHE A 30 -9.75 -1.45 -1.74
N LEU A 31 -10.08 -1.37 -0.45
CA LEU A 31 -11.05 -2.26 0.20
C LEU A 31 -12.52 -1.94 -0.12
N THR A 32 -12.84 -0.74 -0.62
CA THR A 32 -14.25 -0.27 -0.71
C THR A 32 -14.70 0.21 -2.08
N GLU A 33 -13.81 0.72 -2.92
CA GLU A 33 -14.21 1.32 -4.20
C GLU A 33 -14.39 0.26 -5.30
N LYS A 34 -15.33 0.49 -6.22
CA LYS A 34 -15.68 -0.48 -7.27
C LYS A 34 -14.60 -0.65 -8.34
N ASN A 35 -13.83 0.39 -8.62
CA ASN A 35 -12.67 0.37 -9.53
C ASN A 35 -11.61 -0.68 -9.13
N TYR A 36 -11.56 -1.09 -7.86
CA TYR A 36 -10.67 -2.13 -7.38
C TYR A 36 -11.35 -3.50 -7.20
N SER A 37 -12.61 -3.67 -7.64
CA SER A 37 -13.34 -4.94 -7.40
C SER A 37 -12.67 -6.15 -8.05
N ASP A 38 -12.36 -6.08 -9.34
CA ASP A 38 -11.66 -7.15 -10.06
C ASP A 38 -10.31 -7.49 -9.39
N LEU A 39 -9.53 -6.46 -9.04
CA LEU A 39 -8.25 -6.64 -8.36
C LEU A 39 -8.43 -7.26 -6.95
N ARG A 40 -9.45 -6.84 -6.19
CA ARG A 40 -9.74 -7.44 -4.88
C ARG A 40 -10.11 -8.91 -4.99
N GLU A 41 -10.87 -9.27 -6.03
CA GLU A 41 -11.27 -10.65 -6.28
C GLU A 41 -10.06 -11.56 -6.55
N GLU A 42 -9.04 -11.07 -7.28
CA GLU A 42 -7.76 -11.78 -7.47
C GLU A 42 -7.04 -12.10 -6.14
N TYR A 43 -7.24 -11.27 -5.12
CA TYR A 43 -6.72 -11.49 -3.76
C TYR A 43 -7.69 -12.26 -2.85
N PHE A 44 -8.78 -12.83 -3.38
CA PHE A 44 -9.85 -13.49 -2.63
C PHE A 44 -10.53 -12.58 -1.59
N ILE A 45 -10.55 -11.27 -1.85
CA ILE A 45 -11.22 -10.27 -1.01
C ILE A 45 -12.59 -9.99 -1.61
N GLY A 46 -13.63 -10.58 -1.02
CA GLY A 46 -15.02 -10.27 -1.37
C GLY A 46 -15.47 -8.89 -0.87
N ASP A 47 -16.74 -8.59 -1.06
CA ASP A 47 -17.34 -7.36 -0.53
C ASP A 47 -17.32 -7.35 1.00
N LEU A 48 -16.66 -6.34 1.56
CA LEU A 48 -16.52 -6.17 3.00
C LEU A 48 -17.60 -5.24 3.55
N SER A 49 -18.23 -5.66 4.65
CA SER A 49 -19.07 -4.76 5.43
C SER A 49 -18.24 -3.63 6.04
N LYS A 50 -18.88 -2.52 6.38
CA LYS A 50 -18.23 -1.38 7.06
C LYS A 50 -17.50 -1.79 8.36
N ALA A 51 -18.05 -2.77 9.10
CA ALA A 51 -17.42 -3.29 10.30
C ALA A 51 -16.11 -4.04 9.98
N GLN A 52 -16.13 -4.92 8.97
CA GLN A 52 -14.94 -5.65 8.51
C GLN A 52 -13.86 -4.69 8.00
N VAL A 53 -14.22 -3.68 7.21
CA VAL A 53 -13.28 -2.65 6.74
C VAL A 53 -12.62 -1.94 7.93
N ASN A 54 -13.40 -1.54 8.94
CA ASN A 54 -12.86 -0.85 10.11
C ASN A 54 -11.93 -1.75 10.93
N GLN A 55 -12.23 -3.05 11.04
CA GLN A 55 -11.35 -4.03 11.69
C GLN A 55 -10.02 -4.14 10.95
N VAL A 56 -10.05 -4.40 9.63
CA VAL A 56 -8.85 -4.49 8.78
C VAL A 56 -8.01 -3.21 8.90
N MET A 57 -8.63 -2.03 8.85
CA MET A 57 -7.90 -0.77 9.01
C MET A 57 -7.23 -0.61 10.38
N SER A 58 -7.83 -1.18 11.44
CA SER A 58 -7.26 -1.15 12.79
C SER A 58 -6.08 -2.12 12.89
N ASP A 59 -6.20 -3.30 12.30
CA ASP A 59 -5.13 -4.31 12.25
C ASP A 59 -3.93 -3.81 11.45
N ILE A 60 -4.16 -3.17 10.29
CA ILE A 60 -3.11 -2.54 9.50
C ILE A 60 -2.43 -1.42 10.28
N LYS A 61 -3.19 -0.54 10.96
CA LYS A 61 -2.60 0.49 11.84
C LYS A 61 -1.74 -0.12 12.95
N TRP A 62 -2.19 -1.21 13.55
CA TRP A 62 -1.45 -1.92 14.60
C TRP A 62 -0.17 -2.54 14.05
N LEU A 63 -0.23 -3.23 12.92
CA LEU A 63 0.95 -3.77 12.22
C LEU A 63 1.97 -2.66 11.92
N PHE A 64 1.48 -1.52 11.42
CA PHE A 64 2.30 -0.38 11.03
C PHE A 64 3.00 0.28 12.22
N LYS A 65 2.37 0.26 13.40
CA LYS A 65 2.97 0.78 14.64
C LYS A 65 4.08 -0.13 15.17
N ASN A 66 3.90 -1.45 15.06
CA ASN A 66 4.76 -2.43 15.71
C ASN A 66 5.91 -2.94 14.82
N TYR A 67 5.72 -2.98 13.51
CA TYR A 67 6.71 -3.52 12.56
C TYR A 67 7.26 -2.42 11.66
N LYS A 68 8.35 -1.78 12.11
CA LYS A 68 9.11 -0.80 11.32
C LYS A 68 9.94 -1.52 10.26
N GLY A 69 10.01 -0.97 9.05
CA GLY A 69 10.84 -1.48 7.95
C GLY A 69 10.19 -2.57 7.10
N LEU A 70 8.92 -2.91 7.33
CA LEU A 70 8.21 -3.91 6.53
C LEU A 70 7.95 -3.38 5.12
N ASN A 71 8.31 -4.13 4.08
CA ASN A 71 7.92 -3.82 2.70
C ASN A 71 6.45 -4.20 2.50
N VAL A 72 5.60 -3.21 2.30
CA VAL A 72 4.14 -3.37 2.19
C VAL A 72 3.72 -3.56 0.74
N MET A 73 4.38 -2.88 -0.20
CA MET A 73 4.00 -2.90 -1.60
C MET A 73 5.20 -2.55 -2.48
N THR A 74 5.35 -3.23 -3.60
CA THR A 74 6.31 -2.88 -4.65
C THR A 74 5.54 -2.72 -5.96
N ILE A 75 5.67 -1.57 -6.59
CA ILE A 75 5.08 -1.25 -7.89
C ILE A 75 6.22 -1.09 -8.88
N GLU A 76 6.10 -1.74 -10.02
CA GLU A 76 6.96 -1.55 -11.19
C GLU A 76 6.14 -0.86 -12.27
N ASP A 77 6.63 0.25 -12.80
CA ASP A 77 5.98 0.92 -13.94
C ASP A 77 6.42 0.32 -15.28
N VAL A 78 5.78 0.75 -16.37
CA VAL A 78 6.06 0.28 -17.75
C VAL A 78 7.48 0.62 -18.22
N ASP A 79 8.14 1.59 -17.59
CA ASP A 79 9.52 1.96 -17.86
C ASP A 79 10.51 1.20 -16.95
N GLY A 80 10.00 0.26 -16.14
CA GLY A 80 10.70 -0.59 -15.17
C GLY A 80 11.25 0.15 -13.95
N ASN A 81 10.75 1.35 -13.65
CA ASN A 81 11.09 2.02 -12.39
C ASN A 81 10.37 1.34 -11.22
N LEU A 82 11.11 1.11 -10.13
CA LEU A 82 10.61 0.43 -8.95
C LEU A 82 10.26 1.42 -7.85
N SER A 83 9.03 1.37 -7.37
CA SER A 83 8.57 2.10 -6.19
C SER A 83 8.20 1.13 -5.08
N LYS A 84 8.91 1.21 -3.96
CA LYS A 84 8.67 0.39 -2.76
C LYS A 84 8.05 1.23 -1.66
N PHE A 85 6.98 0.73 -1.07
CA PHE A 85 6.34 1.30 0.11
C PHE A 85 6.78 0.50 1.33
N ILE A 86 7.58 1.12 2.18
CA ILE A 86 8.16 0.53 3.38
C ILE A 86 7.58 1.23 4.59
N LEU A 87 7.35 0.49 5.69
CA LEU A 87 6.83 1.08 6.92
C LEU A 87 7.84 1.88 7.73
#